data_AF-A0A0A2STD2-F1
#
_entry.id   AF-A0A0A2STD2-F1
#
_cell.length_a   1.000
_cell.length_b   1.000
_cell.length_c   1.000
_cell.angle_alpha   90.00
_cell.angle_beta   90.00
_cell.angle_gamma   90.00
#
_symmetry.space_group_name_H-M   'P 1'
#
loop_
_entity.id
_entity.type
_entity.pdbx_description
1 polymer ?
#
loop_
_entity_poly.entity_id
_entity_poly.type
_entity_poly.pdbx_seq_one_letter_code
_entity_poly.pdbx_strand_id
1 'polypeptide(L)'
;MKMRAETILNGHNPAFLNVPLTNPFFPLLVVVTSPDGNLLKTSIIPFPSLSRGGMHYGELCAIDNKLSYPDNLQALSTRLLDQWLGIANNQHENLALGRIEVELQQGATGAEPIFSTAFRTWLAVIMHIKLASHPCDSNLPSKVSSYLEENLATLPEFLNKNLTEQIIAREKNALVGLVLPPDCIPSLHALVTRQFNTPKAPCTVPSFVIIDKGTLKPEWKIQVPPLGNELLDFQATDAIRYFPVLIPLSQKNNLFNAGEISNIPFAVKFHDKHPQNESNLILPLPIEYKKPIFRGLKHQPLVVKDTIFILLPLCGHNLPALSAFLESLQWQTIAENIHIVAITKLPSEQITEKLERFFPGKNTVIENKNNLSRSEQINLATQYTQNGYLLIAHEEIVLHDPRTVETLCLIAGGDKIASASCLLIRDNQEKTNSSPVKVYSGGIFPSHSPSSQLIFSEFDCHDIFPFTTYPVAANSSIFFMVRKDIWDRIGGFNNKAISDFDINLDYGIRSMMQGYLHFCTSIISAGYLGDEILTEKLNMNSNSAIYTIIPKNIINKMTSVLEIIKG
;
A
#
# COMPACT_ATOMS: atom_id res chain seq x y z
N MET A 1 11.77 -11.65 -39.27
CA MET A 1 12.27 -12.43 -38.13
C MET A 1 13.79 -12.54 -38.25
N LYS A 2 14.58 -12.23 -37.21
CA LYS A 2 16.06 -12.27 -37.25
C LYS A 2 16.56 -13.34 -36.28
N MET A 3 17.34 -14.31 -36.77
CA MET A 3 17.99 -15.32 -35.93
C MET A 3 18.91 -14.62 -34.92
N ARG A 4 18.87 -15.06 -33.65
CA ARG A 4 19.61 -14.41 -32.54
C ARG A 4 20.72 -15.26 -31.97
N ALA A 5 20.52 -16.56 -31.91
CA ALA A 5 21.48 -17.53 -31.44
C ALA A 5 21.11 -18.91 -32.00
N GLU A 6 22.10 -19.81 -32.03
CA GLU A 6 21.93 -21.22 -32.38
C GLU A 6 22.79 -22.06 -31.45
N THR A 7 22.36 -23.30 -31.19
CA THR A 7 23.14 -24.28 -30.45
C THR A 7 22.84 -25.68 -30.98
N ILE A 8 23.84 -26.54 -30.97
CA ILE A 8 23.68 -27.94 -31.38
C ILE A 8 23.14 -28.72 -30.18
N LEU A 9 22.02 -29.40 -30.37
CA LEU A 9 21.44 -30.28 -29.36
C LEU A 9 22.08 -31.68 -29.48
N ASN A 10 23.05 -31.97 -28.61
CA ASN A 10 23.73 -33.27 -28.57
C ASN A 10 23.20 -34.13 -27.40
N GLY A 11 22.45 -35.19 -27.71
CA GLY A 11 21.98 -36.18 -26.73
C GLY A 11 20.71 -35.79 -25.95
N HIS A 12 20.49 -36.43 -24.81
CA HIS A 12 19.29 -36.26 -23.97
C HIS A 12 19.42 -35.23 -22.84
N ASN A 13 20.58 -34.58 -22.70
CA ASN A 13 20.83 -33.61 -21.64
C ASN A 13 20.27 -32.21 -22.00
N PRO A 14 19.89 -31.38 -21.01
CA PRO A 14 19.47 -30.01 -21.27
C PRO A 14 20.63 -29.21 -21.86
N ALA A 15 20.37 -28.50 -22.97
CA ALA A 15 21.30 -27.55 -23.56
C ALA A 15 21.04 -26.15 -23.00
N PHE A 16 22.10 -25.45 -22.60
CA PHE A 16 22.03 -24.07 -22.13
C PHE A 16 22.53 -23.14 -23.25
N LEU A 17 21.77 -22.08 -23.51
CA LEU A 17 22.09 -21.11 -24.55
C LEU A 17 21.89 -19.69 -24.02
N ASN A 18 22.91 -18.86 -24.19
CA ASN A 18 22.82 -17.43 -23.94
C ASN A 18 22.37 -16.73 -25.23
N VAL A 19 21.19 -16.12 -25.22
CA VAL A 19 20.62 -15.43 -26.38
C VAL A 19 20.63 -13.93 -26.14
N PRO A 20 21.40 -13.13 -26.90
CA PRO A 20 21.33 -11.68 -26.80
C PRO A 20 20.00 -11.19 -27.38
N LEU A 21 19.14 -10.67 -26.52
CA LEU A 21 17.85 -10.12 -26.92
C LEU A 21 18.01 -8.65 -27.32
N THR A 22 17.50 -8.27 -28.51
CA THR A 22 17.43 -6.84 -28.89
C THR A 22 16.44 -6.08 -28.02
N ASN A 23 15.39 -6.76 -27.57
CA ASN A 23 14.41 -6.22 -26.65
C ASN A 23 13.97 -7.37 -25.72
N PRO A 24 14.14 -7.26 -24.40
CA PRO A 24 13.83 -8.35 -23.47
C PRO A 24 12.33 -8.66 -23.34
N PHE A 25 11.46 -7.82 -23.91
CA PHE A 25 10.00 -7.99 -23.87
C PHE A 25 9.42 -8.61 -25.15
N PHE A 26 10.20 -8.70 -26.22
CA PHE A 26 9.70 -9.20 -27.51
C PHE A 26 9.48 -10.72 -27.47
N PRO A 27 8.36 -11.23 -28.03
CA PRO A 27 8.14 -12.67 -28.12
C PRO A 27 9.30 -13.39 -28.81
N LEU A 28 9.66 -14.57 -28.30
CA LEU A 28 10.72 -15.41 -28.86
C LEU A 28 10.13 -16.63 -29.55
N LEU A 29 10.48 -16.85 -30.82
CA LEU A 29 10.19 -18.09 -31.52
C LEU A 29 11.44 -18.98 -31.43
N VAL A 30 11.27 -20.12 -30.78
CA VAL A 30 12.28 -21.18 -30.67
C VAL A 30 11.99 -22.21 -31.75
N VAL A 31 13.01 -22.52 -32.54
CA VAL A 31 12.92 -23.48 -33.64
C VAL A 31 13.99 -24.54 -33.44
N VAL A 32 13.59 -25.80 -33.60
CA VAL A 32 14.50 -26.94 -33.63
C VAL A 32 14.49 -27.48 -35.05
N THR A 33 15.68 -27.58 -35.65
CA THR A 33 15.86 -28.10 -37.00
C THR A 33 16.74 -29.34 -37.00
N SER A 34 16.60 -30.17 -38.03
CA SER A 34 17.59 -31.21 -38.34
C SER A 34 18.88 -30.58 -38.87
N PRO A 35 20.00 -31.34 -38.95
CA PRO A 35 21.22 -30.87 -39.59
C PRO A 35 21.01 -30.41 -41.04
N ASP A 36 20.06 -31.02 -41.77
CA ASP A 36 19.69 -30.64 -43.14
C ASP A 36 18.79 -29.40 -43.22
N GLY A 37 18.51 -28.75 -42.09
CA GLY A 37 17.65 -27.56 -42.01
C GLY A 37 16.16 -27.85 -41.99
N ASN A 38 15.73 -29.11 -41.92
CA ASN A 38 14.31 -29.44 -41.83
C ASN A 38 13.74 -29.03 -40.47
N LEU A 39 12.56 -28.40 -40.47
CA LEU A 39 11.88 -28.01 -39.24
C LEU A 39 11.39 -29.25 -38.48
N LEU A 40 11.90 -29.45 -37.27
CA LEU A 40 11.49 -30.56 -36.39
C LEU A 40 10.46 -30.12 -35.35
N LYS A 41 10.66 -28.96 -34.73
CA LYS A 41 9.78 -28.44 -33.68
C LYS A 41 9.81 -26.93 -33.62
N THR A 42 8.69 -26.33 -33.20
CA THR A 42 8.60 -24.90 -32.86
C THR A 42 7.99 -24.72 -31.49
N SER A 43 8.36 -23.64 -30.83
CA SER A 43 7.71 -23.17 -29.60
C SER A 43 7.81 -21.65 -29.52
N ILE A 44 6.83 -21.00 -28.91
CA ILE A 44 6.85 -19.57 -28.66
C ILE A 44 6.99 -19.30 -27.16
N ILE A 45 7.76 -18.29 -26.82
CA ILE A 45 7.78 -17.65 -25.50
C ILE A 45 7.16 -16.26 -25.69
N PRO A 46 5.84 -16.10 -25.51
CA PRO A 46 5.13 -14.85 -25.78
C PRO A 46 5.63 -13.68 -24.93
N PHE A 47 5.92 -13.94 -23.66
CA PHE A 47 6.32 -12.94 -22.68
C PHE A 47 7.61 -13.36 -21.97
N PRO A 48 8.79 -13.15 -22.57
CA PRO A 48 10.05 -13.56 -21.94
C PRO A 48 10.31 -12.89 -20.60
N SER A 49 9.76 -11.69 -20.39
CA SER A 49 9.86 -10.93 -19.14
C SER A 49 9.19 -11.60 -17.93
N LEU A 50 8.34 -12.62 -18.12
CA LEU A 50 7.83 -13.47 -17.03
C LEU A 50 8.87 -14.44 -16.47
N SER A 51 9.94 -14.69 -17.22
CA SER A 51 10.98 -15.62 -16.79
C SER A 51 11.80 -15.01 -15.65
N ARG A 52 12.43 -15.85 -14.82
CA ARG A 52 13.31 -15.42 -13.73
C ARG A 52 14.34 -14.38 -14.21
N GLY A 53 14.43 -13.26 -13.47
CA GLY A 53 15.28 -12.11 -13.83
C GLY A 53 14.66 -11.15 -14.85
N GLY A 54 13.47 -11.44 -15.34
CA GLY A 54 12.66 -10.50 -16.12
C GLY A 54 11.85 -9.57 -15.24
N MET A 55 11.47 -8.41 -15.78
CA MET A 55 10.73 -7.38 -15.05
C MET A 55 9.31 -7.78 -14.64
N HIS A 56 8.72 -8.81 -15.27
CA HIS A 56 7.39 -9.34 -14.92
C HIS A 56 7.48 -10.65 -14.13
N TYR A 57 8.66 -11.08 -13.70
CA TYR A 57 8.81 -12.33 -12.94
C TYR A 57 7.99 -12.32 -11.64
N GLY A 58 7.85 -11.16 -10.99
CA GLY A 58 7.01 -11.04 -9.79
C GLY A 58 5.53 -11.31 -10.04
N GLU A 59 5.01 -11.07 -11.25
CA GLU A 59 3.64 -11.42 -11.64
C GLU A 59 3.45 -12.94 -11.70
N LEU A 60 4.46 -13.69 -12.16
CA LEU A 60 4.45 -15.14 -12.15
C LEU A 60 4.43 -15.69 -10.72
N CYS A 61 5.28 -15.15 -9.84
CA CYS A 61 5.36 -15.60 -8.45
C CYS A 61 4.15 -15.19 -7.59
N ALA A 62 3.45 -14.12 -7.96
CA ALA A 62 2.25 -13.68 -7.27
C ALA A 62 1.02 -14.56 -7.51
N ILE A 63 1.11 -15.50 -8.46
CA ILE A 63 0.06 -16.46 -8.76
C ILE A 63 0.30 -17.71 -7.91
N ASP A 64 -0.55 -17.90 -6.91
CA ASP A 64 -0.53 -19.07 -6.02
C ASP A 64 -1.04 -20.31 -6.75
N ASN A 65 -0.14 -20.92 -7.51
CA ASN A 65 -0.36 -22.17 -8.19
C ASN A 65 0.70 -23.14 -7.69
N LYS A 66 0.29 -24.22 -7.01
CA LYS A 66 1.14 -25.29 -6.47
C LYS A 66 1.91 -26.11 -7.55
N LEU A 67 2.09 -25.56 -8.75
CA LEU A 67 2.79 -26.17 -9.87
C LEU A 67 4.29 -25.85 -9.83
N SER A 68 5.06 -26.59 -10.63
CA SER A 68 6.48 -26.30 -10.84
C SER A 68 6.67 -24.95 -11.57
N TYR A 69 7.85 -24.34 -11.47
CA TYR A 69 8.14 -23.08 -12.16
C TYR A 69 7.89 -23.14 -13.68
N PRO A 70 8.38 -24.16 -14.44
CA PRO A 70 8.12 -24.25 -15.87
C PRO A 70 6.62 -24.37 -16.19
N ASP A 71 5.88 -25.17 -15.42
CA ASP A 71 4.44 -25.36 -15.64
C ASP A 71 3.67 -24.07 -15.37
N ASN A 72 4.04 -23.34 -14.30
CA ASN A 72 3.47 -22.04 -13.99
C ASN A 72 3.75 -21.01 -15.09
N LEU A 73 4.99 -20.95 -15.56
CA LEU A 73 5.38 -20.04 -16.64
C LEU A 73 4.60 -20.35 -17.92
N GLN A 74 4.52 -21.62 -18.30
CA GLN A 74 3.77 -22.04 -19.48
C GLN A 74 2.28 -21.73 -19.35
N ALA A 75 1.67 -22.10 -18.22
CA ALA A 75 0.24 -21.89 -17.96
C ALA A 75 -0.14 -20.41 -17.98
N LEU A 76 0.63 -19.57 -17.26
CA LEU A 76 0.40 -18.13 -17.23
C LEU A 76 0.60 -17.48 -18.59
N SER A 77 1.72 -17.78 -19.25
CA SER A 77 2.08 -17.19 -20.53
C SER A 77 1.07 -17.54 -21.63
N THR A 78 0.61 -18.80 -21.66
CA THR A 78 -0.45 -19.25 -22.58
C THR A 78 -1.76 -18.51 -22.30
N ARG A 79 -2.18 -18.42 -21.03
CA ARG A 79 -3.39 -17.69 -20.65
C ARG A 79 -3.35 -16.22 -21.06
N LEU A 80 -2.22 -15.54 -20.85
CA LEU A 80 -2.04 -14.15 -21.25
C LEU A 80 -2.04 -13.99 -22.77
N LEU A 81 -1.47 -14.95 -23.51
CA LEU A 81 -1.49 -14.95 -24.97
C LEU A 81 -2.91 -15.14 -25.50
N ASP A 82 -3.67 -16.09 -24.94
CA ASP A 82 -5.07 -16.34 -25.32
C ASP A 82 -5.94 -15.10 -25.06
N GLN A 83 -5.71 -14.40 -23.95
CA GLN A 83 -6.35 -13.12 -23.67
C GLN A 83 -5.98 -12.05 -24.69
N TRP A 84 -4.70 -11.91 -25.03
CA TRP A 84 -4.23 -10.96 -26.03
C TRP A 84 -4.86 -11.24 -27.41
N LEU A 85 -4.85 -12.50 -27.86
CA LEU A 85 -5.43 -12.96 -29.12
C LEU A 85 -6.97 -12.93 -29.15
N GLY A 86 -7.62 -12.83 -27.99
CA GLY A 86 -9.08 -12.84 -27.89
C GLY A 86 -9.70 -14.24 -28.10
N ILE A 87 -8.93 -15.31 -27.84
CA ILE A 87 -9.38 -16.70 -28.00
C ILE A 87 -10.29 -17.12 -26.84
N ALA A 88 -10.09 -16.54 -25.64
CA ALA A 88 -10.97 -16.79 -24.51
C ALA A 88 -12.41 -16.36 -24.84
N ASN A 89 -13.41 -17.10 -24.33
CA ASN A 89 -14.87 -16.84 -24.44
C ASN A 89 -15.32 -15.51 -23.78
N ASN A 90 -14.63 -14.42 -24.07
CA ASN A 90 -14.86 -13.11 -23.50
C ASN A 90 -15.81 -12.34 -24.41
N GLN A 91 -16.89 -11.85 -23.82
CA GLN A 91 -17.94 -11.06 -24.50
C GLN A 91 -17.44 -9.71 -25.04
N HIS A 92 -16.17 -9.36 -24.83
CA HIS A 92 -15.58 -8.07 -25.23
C HIS A 92 -14.52 -8.25 -26.32
N GLU A 93 -14.79 -7.66 -27.48
CA GLU A 93 -13.89 -7.66 -28.65
C GLU A 93 -12.64 -6.80 -28.46
N ASN A 94 -12.63 -5.89 -27.47
CA ASN A 94 -11.54 -4.94 -27.24
C ASN A 94 -10.80 -5.21 -25.93
N LEU A 95 -9.52 -4.83 -25.91
CA LEU A 95 -8.70 -4.80 -24.70
C LEU A 95 -9.17 -3.64 -23.79
N ALA A 96 -9.19 -3.88 -22.48
CA ALA A 96 -9.80 -2.94 -21.54
C ALA A 96 -8.93 -1.72 -21.26
N LEU A 97 -7.60 -1.89 -21.23
CA LEU A 97 -6.64 -0.82 -20.99
C LEU A 97 -6.30 -0.10 -22.28
N GLY A 98 -6.54 1.22 -22.34
CA GLY A 98 -6.32 2.04 -23.53
C GLY A 98 -5.00 2.79 -23.55
N ARG A 99 -4.61 3.34 -22.39
CA ARG A 99 -3.41 4.15 -22.24
C ARG A 99 -2.83 4.03 -20.84
N ILE A 100 -1.57 4.40 -20.71
CA ILE A 100 -0.89 4.48 -19.43
C ILE A 100 -0.42 5.92 -19.24
N GLU A 101 -0.71 6.48 -18.07
CA GLU A 101 -0.25 7.80 -17.66
C GLU A 101 0.78 7.62 -16.54
N VAL A 102 1.86 8.40 -16.54
CA VAL A 102 2.91 8.34 -15.52
C VAL A 102 2.90 9.64 -14.73
N GLU A 103 2.82 9.54 -13.41
CA GLU A 103 2.85 10.70 -12.54
C GLU A 103 4.29 11.24 -12.38
N LEU A 104 4.54 12.42 -12.92
CA LEU A 104 5.86 13.06 -12.93
C LEU A 104 6.02 13.99 -11.72
N GLN A 105 6.15 13.41 -10.52
CA GLN A 105 6.37 14.15 -9.28
C GLN A 105 7.81 14.03 -8.76
N GLN A 106 8.08 14.59 -7.57
CA GLN A 106 9.40 14.56 -6.93
C GLN A 106 9.88 13.12 -6.76
N GLY A 107 11.02 12.79 -7.37
CA GLY A 107 11.61 11.46 -7.38
C GLY A 107 11.65 10.81 -8.76
N ALA A 108 10.90 11.32 -9.74
CA ALA A 108 11.05 10.89 -11.14
C ALA A 108 12.38 11.40 -11.72
N THR A 109 13.21 10.46 -12.18
CA THR A 109 14.56 10.72 -12.71
C THR A 109 14.67 10.47 -14.21
N GLY A 110 13.74 9.71 -14.79
CA GLY A 110 13.83 9.21 -16.16
C GLY A 110 14.69 7.95 -16.30
N ALA A 111 15.29 7.47 -15.22
CA ALA A 111 16.05 6.22 -15.18
C ALA A 111 15.19 5.01 -14.82
N GLU A 112 13.93 5.23 -14.44
CA GLU A 112 13.00 4.18 -14.06
C GLU A 112 12.63 3.29 -15.26
N PRO A 113 12.28 2.01 -15.02
CA PRO A 113 12.01 1.05 -16.10
C PRO A 113 10.96 1.50 -17.12
N ILE A 114 9.95 2.27 -16.69
CA ILE A 114 8.88 2.81 -17.55
C ILE A 114 9.41 3.73 -18.65
N PHE A 115 10.53 4.43 -18.42
CA PHE A 115 11.16 5.32 -19.40
C PHE A 115 12.11 4.60 -20.36
N SER A 116 12.46 3.34 -20.08
CA SER A 116 13.42 2.60 -20.90
C SER A 116 12.94 2.47 -22.35
N THR A 117 13.83 2.76 -23.30
CA THR A 117 13.50 2.73 -24.74
C THR A 117 12.97 1.36 -25.19
N ALA A 118 13.53 0.28 -24.63
CA ALA A 118 13.07 -1.08 -24.93
C ALA A 118 11.61 -1.31 -24.47
N PHE A 119 11.26 -0.88 -23.26
CA PHE A 119 9.90 -1.03 -22.74
C PHE A 119 8.90 -0.19 -23.53
N ARG A 120 9.21 1.09 -23.76
CA ARG A 120 8.36 2.00 -24.56
C ARG A 120 8.12 1.49 -25.97
N THR A 121 9.19 1.00 -26.62
CA THR A 121 9.12 0.37 -27.93
C THR A 121 8.19 -0.84 -27.92
N TRP A 122 8.30 -1.71 -26.93
CA TRP A 122 7.45 -2.89 -26.81
C TRP A 122 5.99 -2.55 -26.57
N LEU A 123 5.70 -1.60 -25.69
CA LEU A 123 4.33 -1.14 -25.47
C LEU A 123 3.70 -0.58 -26.75
N ALA A 124 4.43 0.23 -27.50
CA ALA A 124 3.91 0.82 -28.73
C ALA A 124 3.75 -0.21 -29.86
N VAL A 125 4.77 -1.05 -30.10
CA VAL A 125 4.82 -1.96 -31.26
C VAL A 125 3.99 -3.23 -31.05
N ILE A 126 4.00 -3.80 -29.85
CA ILE A 126 3.36 -5.11 -29.56
C ILE A 126 2.03 -4.92 -28.83
N MET A 127 1.99 -4.01 -27.86
CA MET A 127 0.77 -3.78 -27.07
C MET A 127 -0.12 -2.69 -27.65
N HIS A 128 0.35 -1.91 -28.62
CA HIS A 128 -0.39 -0.76 -29.17
C HIS A 128 -0.87 0.21 -28.08
N ILE A 129 -0.07 0.40 -27.03
CA ILE A 129 -0.38 1.31 -25.92
C ILE A 129 0.54 2.53 -25.99
N LYS A 130 -0.08 3.69 -25.78
CA LYS A 130 0.61 4.97 -25.60
C LYS A 130 0.94 5.22 -24.12
N LEU A 131 2.12 5.78 -23.88
CA LEU A 131 2.47 6.43 -22.62
C LEU A 131 2.20 7.93 -22.69
N ALA A 132 1.80 8.52 -21.56
CA ALA A 132 1.64 9.97 -21.40
C ALA A 132 2.04 10.37 -19.98
N SER A 133 2.25 11.66 -19.74
CA SER A 133 2.30 12.20 -18.39
C SER A 133 0.88 12.31 -17.82
N HIS A 134 0.74 12.01 -16.53
CA HIS A 134 -0.48 12.31 -15.78
C HIS A 134 -0.47 13.79 -15.38
N PRO A 135 -1.56 14.55 -15.59
CA PRO A 135 -1.65 15.93 -15.13
C PRO A 135 -1.60 16.00 -13.60
N CYS A 136 -0.52 16.54 -13.04
CA CYS A 136 -0.36 16.76 -11.61
C CYS A 136 0.49 18.02 -11.36
N ASP A 137 0.33 18.62 -10.18
CA ASP A 137 1.22 19.70 -9.73
C ASP A 137 2.61 19.12 -9.47
N SER A 138 3.49 19.23 -10.45
CA SER A 138 4.86 18.75 -10.36
C SER A 138 5.73 19.80 -9.67
N ASN A 139 6.48 19.38 -8.66
CA ASN A 139 7.56 20.20 -8.09
C ASN A 139 8.89 20.05 -8.85
N LEU A 140 8.90 19.34 -9.99
CA LEU A 140 10.10 19.20 -10.80
C LEU A 140 10.45 20.53 -11.48
N PRO A 141 11.74 20.84 -11.67
CA PRO A 141 12.13 21.95 -12.53
C PRO A 141 11.49 21.84 -13.90
N SER A 142 10.96 22.94 -14.45
CA SER A 142 10.19 22.94 -15.71
C SER A 142 10.92 22.28 -16.88
N LYS A 143 12.24 22.44 -16.98
CA LYS A 143 13.08 21.77 -17.98
C LYS A 143 13.09 20.25 -17.84
N VAL A 144 13.16 19.75 -16.59
CA VAL A 144 13.16 18.31 -16.30
C VAL A 144 11.78 17.72 -16.59
N SER A 145 10.71 18.38 -16.12
CA SER A 145 9.33 17.98 -16.43
C SER A 145 9.09 17.93 -17.94
N SER A 146 9.45 18.98 -18.69
CA SER A 146 9.29 19.02 -20.16
C SER A 146 10.05 17.87 -20.85
N TYR A 147 11.29 17.60 -20.42
CA TYR A 147 12.09 16.50 -20.96
C TYR A 147 11.44 15.12 -20.70
N LEU A 148 10.95 14.89 -19.48
CA LEU A 148 10.29 13.63 -19.13
C LEU A 148 8.95 13.45 -19.87
N GLU A 149 8.19 14.53 -20.01
CA GLU A 149 6.94 14.55 -20.79
C GLU A 149 7.21 14.24 -22.27
N GLU A 150 8.21 14.89 -22.87
CA GLU A 150 8.63 14.63 -24.24
C GLU A 150 9.08 13.17 -24.40
N ASN A 151 9.86 12.65 -23.45
CA ASN A 151 10.33 11.27 -23.47
C ASN A 151 9.15 10.28 -23.43
N LEU A 152 8.14 10.50 -22.59
CA LEU A 152 6.95 9.65 -22.56
C LEU A 152 6.09 9.78 -23.84
N ALA A 153 5.95 10.99 -24.37
CA ALA A 153 5.12 11.27 -25.53
C ALA A 153 5.75 10.83 -26.86
N THR A 154 7.09 10.78 -26.94
CA THR A 154 7.81 10.46 -28.18
C THR A 154 7.63 9.00 -28.55
N LEU A 155 6.89 8.79 -29.63
CA LEU A 155 6.76 7.49 -30.27
C LEU A 155 8.07 7.10 -30.98
N PRO A 156 8.44 5.81 -30.99
CA PRO A 156 9.61 5.35 -31.75
C PRO A 156 9.54 5.77 -33.23
N GLU A 157 10.61 6.34 -33.76
CA GLU A 157 10.67 6.95 -35.12
C GLU A 157 10.30 5.97 -36.25
N PHE A 158 10.48 4.67 -36.03
CA PHE A 158 10.21 3.63 -37.02
C PHE A 158 8.74 3.16 -37.03
N LEU A 159 7.86 3.74 -36.22
CA LEU A 159 6.43 3.41 -36.27
C LEU A 159 5.79 3.91 -37.56
N ASN A 160 5.15 3.00 -38.30
CA ASN A 160 4.38 3.37 -39.47
C ASN A 160 2.99 3.92 -39.09
N LYS A 161 2.34 4.58 -40.06
CA LYS A 161 1.01 5.18 -39.89
C LYS A 161 -0.04 4.18 -39.37
N ASN A 162 0.01 2.93 -39.82
CA ASN A 162 -0.93 1.88 -39.41
C ASN A 162 -0.81 1.58 -37.90
N LEU A 163 0.42 1.44 -37.37
CA LEU A 163 0.62 1.23 -35.94
C LEU A 163 0.12 2.43 -35.12
N THR A 164 0.34 3.67 -35.58
CA THR A 164 -0.23 4.85 -34.93
C THR A 164 -1.76 4.83 -34.92
N GLU A 165 -2.40 4.46 -36.03
CA GLU A 165 -3.87 4.30 -36.12
C GLU A 165 -4.38 3.22 -35.16
N GLN A 166 -3.65 2.10 -34.99
CA GLN A 166 -4.00 1.04 -34.05
C GLN A 166 -3.89 1.48 -32.58
N ILE A 167 -2.86 2.25 -32.23
CA ILE A 167 -2.72 2.83 -30.88
C ILE A 167 -3.90 3.76 -30.58
N ILE A 168 -4.25 4.65 -31.52
CA ILE A 168 -5.39 5.57 -31.38
C ILE A 168 -6.72 4.79 -31.27
N ALA A 169 -6.90 3.76 -32.10
CA ALA A 169 -8.08 2.92 -32.05
C ALA A 169 -8.22 2.19 -30.71
N ARG A 170 -7.10 1.70 -30.14
CA ARG A 170 -7.08 1.08 -28.82
C ARG A 170 -7.49 2.07 -27.74
N GLU A 171 -6.88 3.27 -27.70
CA GLU A 171 -7.22 4.30 -26.71
C GLU A 171 -8.71 4.69 -26.77
N LYS A 172 -9.26 4.87 -27.98
CA LYS A 172 -10.66 5.25 -28.20
C LYS A 172 -11.66 4.18 -27.76
N ASN A 173 -11.33 2.90 -27.94
CA ASN A 173 -12.24 1.77 -27.69
C ASN A 173 -12.07 1.15 -26.30
N ALA A 174 -11.04 1.55 -25.56
CA ALA A 174 -10.76 1.05 -24.22
C ALA A 174 -11.76 1.53 -23.17
N LEU A 175 -11.77 0.82 -22.05
CA LEU A 175 -12.64 1.10 -20.92
C LEU A 175 -11.93 2.00 -19.89
N VAL A 176 -10.65 1.74 -19.65
CA VAL A 176 -9.87 2.36 -18.58
C VAL A 176 -8.48 2.79 -19.04
N GLY A 177 -7.94 3.79 -18.35
CA GLY A 177 -6.52 4.14 -18.33
C GLY A 177 -5.90 3.71 -17.01
N LEU A 178 -4.58 3.55 -17.00
CA LEU A 178 -3.80 3.21 -15.82
C LEU A 178 -2.80 4.34 -15.53
N VAL A 179 -2.94 4.98 -14.38
CA VAL A 179 -1.99 5.96 -13.85
C VAL A 179 -1.00 5.22 -12.98
N LEU A 180 0.29 5.36 -13.31
CA LEU A 180 1.39 4.70 -12.63
C LEU A 180 2.33 5.71 -11.96
N PRO A 181 2.86 5.35 -10.78
CA PRO A 181 4.09 5.94 -10.27
C PRO A 181 5.25 5.73 -11.26
N PRO A 182 6.28 6.60 -11.29
CA PRO A 182 7.40 6.45 -12.24
C PRO A 182 8.20 5.18 -12.00
N ASP A 183 8.24 4.67 -10.75
CA ASP A 183 8.89 3.41 -10.38
C ASP A 183 8.00 2.18 -10.58
N CYS A 184 6.93 2.28 -11.39
CA CYS A 184 6.04 1.18 -11.73
C CYS A 184 6.01 0.92 -13.25
N ILE A 185 5.75 -0.34 -13.61
CA ILE A 185 5.30 -0.73 -14.96
C ILE A 185 3.94 -1.44 -14.88
N PRO A 186 3.14 -1.45 -15.95
CA PRO A 186 1.93 -2.27 -16.01
C PRO A 186 2.29 -3.77 -15.92
N SER A 187 1.44 -4.55 -15.26
CA SER A 187 1.52 -6.01 -15.36
C SER A 187 1.10 -6.47 -16.77
N LEU A 188 1.52 -7.67 -17.17
CA LEU A 188 1.08 -8.27 -18.43
C LEU A 188 -0.42 -8.50 -18.42
N HIS A 189 -0.99 -8.93 -17.29
CA HIS A 189 -2.43 -9.07 -17.14
C HIS A 189 -3.18 -7.75 -17.42
N ALA A 190 -2.71 -6.62 -16.90
CA ALA A 190 -3.33 -5.32 -17.16
C ALA A 190 -3.29 -4.96 -18.66
N LEU A 191 -2.21 -5.33 -19.36
CA LEU A 191 -2.02 -5.05 -20.78
C LEU A 191 -2.91 -5.90 -21.69
N VAL A 192 -3.20 -7.14 -21.30
CA VAL A 192 -3.93 -8.11 -22.16
C VAL A 192 -5.36 -8.39 -21.71
N THR A 193 -5.78 -7.89 -20.54
CA THR A 193 -7.15 -8.13 -20.08
C THR A 193 -8.18 -7.44 -20.97
N ARG A 194 -9.24 -8.19 -21.28
CA ARG A 194 -10.46 -7.72 -21.98
C ARG A 194 -11.64 -7.56 -21.01
N GLN A 195 -11.51 -8.12 -19.81
CA GLN A 195 -12.52 -8.06 -18.77
C GLN A 195 -12.06 -7.06 -17.73
N PHE A 196 -12.85 -5.99 -17.56
CA PHE A 196 -12.54 -4.98 -16.57
C PHE A 196 -13.84 -4.40 -16.02
N ASN A 197 -13.95 -4.40 -14.70
CA ASN A 197 -15.01 -3.67 -14.03
C ASN A 197 -14.65 -2.19 -14.09
N THR A 198 -15.28 -1.45 -15.00
CA THR A 198 -14.95 -0.04 -15.23
C THR A 198 -15.35 0.76 -13.99
N PRO A 199 -14.42 1.42 -13.30
CA PRO A 199 -14.75 2.19 -12.11
C PRO A 199 -15.50 3.47 -12.53
N LYS A 200 -16.44 3.93 -11.70
CA LYS A 200 -17.19 5.18 -11.99
C LYS A 200 -16.35 6.45 -11.79
N ALA A 201 -15.30 6.34 -10.99
CA ALA A 201 -14.38 7.40 -10.64
C ALA A 201 -12.96 6.80 -10.54
N PRO A 202 -11.90 7.62 -10.50
CA PRO A 202 -10.56 7.12 -10.24
C PRO A 202 -10.50 6.27 -8.97
N CYS A 203 -9.86 5.11 -9.03
CA CYS A 203 -9.67 4.25 -7.86
C CYS A 203 -8.34 3.51 -7.90
N THR A 204 -7.83 3.06 -6.75
CA THR A 204 -6.64 2.20 -6.70
C THR A 204 -6.84 0.91 -7.50
N VAL A 205 -5.73 0.39 -8.04
CA VAL A 205 -5.75 -0.96 -8.62
C VAL A 205 -6.02 -2.01 -7.53
N PRO A 206 -6.72 -3.11 -7.86
CA PRO A 206 -7.03 -4.15 -6.88
C PRO A 206 -5.80 -4.86 -6.32
N SER A 207 -4.73 -4.98 -7.10
CA SER A 207 -3.46 -5.51 -6.61
C SER A 207 -2.27 -5.11 -7.48
N PHE A 208 -1.08 -5.13 -6.89
CA PHE A 208 0.20 -4.96 -7.56
C PHE A 208 1.28 -5.79 -6.85
N VAL A 209 2.41 -5.99 -7.51
CA VAL A 209 3.57 -6.69 -6.92
C VAL A 209 4.71 -5.71 -6.73
N ILE A 210 5.46 -5.90 -5.67
CA ILE A 210 6.69 -5.18 -5.38
C ILE A 210 7.86 -6.13 -5.61
N ILE A 211 8.83 -5.67 -6.39
CA ILE A 211 10.07 -6.39 -6.68
C ILE A 211 11.27 -5.51 -6.30
N ASP A 212 12.35 -6.14 -5.84
CA ASP A 212 13.61 -5.45 -5.58
C ASP A 212 14.19 -4.93 -6.89
N LYS A 213 14.46 -3.63 -6.97
CA LYS A 213 14.91 -2.94 -8.19
C LYS A 213 16.26 -3.46 -8.70
N GLY A 214 17.17 -3.86 -7.79
CA GLY A 214 18.52 -4.30 -8.16
C GLY A 214 18.58 -5.76 -8.65
N THR A 215 17.84 -6.65 -8.01
CA THR A 215 17.87 -8.11 -8.26
C THR A 215 16.66 -8.63 -9.03
N LEU A 216 15.62 -7.80 -9.19
CA LEU A 216 14.32 -8.15 -9.78
C LEU A 216 13.62 -9.33 -9.08
N LYS A 217 13.99 -9.58 -7.82
CA LYS A 217 13.35 -10.60 -7.01
C LYS A 217 12.01 -10.07 -6.49
N PRO A 218 10.91 -10.83 -6.63
CA PRO A 218 9.66 -10.47 -5.99
C PRO A 218 9.77 -10.53 -4.48
N GLU A 219 9.08 -9.61 -3.83
CA GLU A 219 9.14 -9.44 -2.38
C GLU A 219 7.74 -9.53 -1.78
N TRP A 220 6.83 -8.70 -2.30
CA TRP A 220 5.48 -8.59 -1.79
C TRP A 220 4.46 -8.56 -2.91
N LYS A 221 3.29 -9.12 -2.62
CA LYS A 221 2.07 -8.88 -3.37
C LYS A 221 1.15 -8.09 -2.46
N ILE A 222 0.75 -6.92 -2.96
CA ILE A 222 -0.14 -6.02 -2.25
C ILE A 222 -1.50 -6.10 -2.90
N GLN A 223 -2.53 -6.42 -2.13
CA GLN A 223 -3.92 -6.25 -2.56
C GLN A 223 -4.47 -5.03 -1.85
N VAL A 224 -5.07 -4.13 -2.60
CA VAL A 224 -5.64 -2.89 -2.06
C VAL A 224 -7.13 -2.91 -2.37
N PRO A 225 -8.00 -2.58 -1.40
CA PRO A 225 -9.40 -2.33 -1.72
C PRO A 225 -9.49 -1.27 -2.82
N PRO A 226 -10.45 -1.36 -3.76
CA PRO A 226 -10.62 -0.39 -4.84
C PRO A 226 -11.19 0.93 -4.30
N LEU A 227 -10.35 1.69 -3.60
CA LEU A 227 -10.70 2.93 -2.94
C LEU A 227 -10.52 4.08 -3.92
N GLY A 228 -11.52 4.96 -3.98
CA GLY A 228 -11.46 6.17 -4.79
C GLY A 228 -10.87 7.32 -4.00
N ASN A 229 -11.57 8.44 -4.01
CA ASN A 229 -11.20 9.64 -3.26
C ASN A 229 -11.02 9.35 -1.77
N GLU A 230 -11.68 8.33 -1.20
CA GLU A 230 -11.52 7.95 0.20
C GLU A 230 -10.07 7.64 0.61
N LEU A 231 -9.21 7.21 -0.32
CA LEU A 231 -7.78 7.00 -0.07
C LEU A 231 -6.91 8.02 -0.81
N LEU A 232 -7.32 8.37 -2.04
CA LEU A 232 -6.53 9.25 -2.90
C LEU A 232 -6.43 10.67 -2.35
N ASP A 233 -7.44 11.13 -1.60
CA ASP A 233 -7.44 12.45 -0.98
C ASP A 233 -6.43 12.56 0.17
N PHE A 234 -6.10 11.44 0.84
CA PHE A 234 -5.14 11.36 1.95
C PHE A 234 -3.73 10.95 1.53
N GLN A 235 -3.44 10.99 0.22
CA GLN A 235 -2.06 10.86 -0.25
C GLN A 235 -1.32 12.19 -0.09
N ALA A 236 -0.02 12.12 0.16
CA ALA A 236 0.79 13.30 0.37
C ALA A 236 0.84 14.19 -0.89
N THR A 237 0.79 15.51 -0.71
CA THR A 237 0.72 16.48 -1.82
C THR A 237 1.96 16.45 -2.72
N ASP A 238 3.15 16.42 -2.11
CA ASP A 238 4.42 16.56 -2.83
C ASP A 238 5.18 15.26 -3.07
N ALA A 239 4.62 14.11 -2.71
CA ALA A 239 5.22 12.82 -3.03
C ALA A 239 4.46 12.09 -4.12
N ILE A 240 5.20 11.27 -4.85
CA ILE A 240 4.71 10.27 -5.79
C ILE A 240 3.53 9.51 -5.17
N ARG A 241 2.40 9.37 -5.87
CA ARG A 241 1.36 8.43 -5.43
C ARG A 241 2.00 7.08 -5.32
N TYR A 242 1.84 6.42 -4.19
CA TYR A 242 2.40 5.10 -4.05
C TYR A 242 1.61 4.04 -4.82
N PHE A 243 0.29 4.22 -4.88
CA PHE A 243 -0.64 3.28 -5.47
C PHE A 243 -0.85 3.55 -6.97
N PRO A 244 -0.78 2.52 -7.82
CA PRO A 244 -1.33 2.58 -9.17
C PRO A 244 -2.84 2.87 -9.13
N VAL A 245 -3.32 3.70 -10.06
CA VAL A 245 -4.72 4.16 -10.11
C VAL A 245 -5.34 3.85 -11.46
N LEU A 246 -6.58 3.40 -11.47
CA LEU A 246 -7.40 3.20 -12.64
C LEU A 246 -8.26 4.43 -12.87
N ILE A 247 -8.31 4.92 -14.10
CA ILE A 247 -9.16 6.03 -14.51
C ILE A 247 -10.15 5.57 -15.58
N PRO A 248 -11.44 5.92 -15.51
CA PRO A 248 -12.38 5.60 -16.57
C PRO A 248 -12.10 6.42 -17.83
N LEU A 249 -12.06 5.77 -19.01
CA LEU A 249 -11.97 6.43 -20.31
C LEU A 249 -13.32 6.47 -21.03
N SER A 250 -14.16 5.46 -20.81
CA SER A 250 -15.49 5.37 -21.41
C SER A 250 -16.58 5.60 -20.36
N GLN A 251 -17.55 6.46 -20.68
CA GLN A 251 -18.76 6.65 -19.87
C GLN A 251 -19.79 5.52 -20.02
N LYS A 252 -19.44 4.42 -20.71
CA LYS A 252 -20.35 3.28 -20.85
C LYS A 252 -20.69 2.74 -19.45
N ASN A 253 -21.96 2.89 -19.07
CA ASN A 253 -22.52 2.41 -17.82
C ASN A 253 -22.59 0.87 -17.80
N ASN A 254 -21.44 0.21 -17.75
CA ASN A 254 -21.40 -1.18 -17.34
C ASN A 254 -21.42 -1.21 -15.81
N LEU A 255 -22.41 -1.88 -15.25
CA LEU A 255 -22.53 -2.03 -13.81
C LEU A 255 -21.29 -2.77 -13.28
N PHE A 256 -20.53 -2.09 -12.43
CA PHE A 256 -19.45 -2.67 -11.66
C PHE A 256 -20.05 -3.72 -10.72
N ASN A 257 -19.98 -4.99 -11.08
CA ASN A 257 -20.15 -6.06 -10.11
C ASN A 257 -18.82 -6.14 -9.36
N ALA A 258 -18.82 -5.83 -8.06
CA ALA A 258 -17.69 -6.06 -7.16
C ALA A 258 -17.43 -7.57 -6.92
N GLY A 259 -17.70 -8.40 -7.93
CA GLY A 259 -17.42 -9.82 -7.97
C GLY A 259 -15.92 -10.03 -8.03
N GLU A 260 -15.46 -10.91 -7.16
CA GLU A 260 -14.10 -11.42 -6.96
C GLU A 260 -12.97 -10.47 -7.37
N ILE A 261 -12.35 -9.84 -6.36
CA ILE A 261 -11.03 -9.22 -6.53
C ILE A 261 -10.11 -10.24 -7.19
N SER A 262 -9.71 -9.93 -8.43
CA SER A 262 -8.74 -10.76 -9.14
C SER A 262 -7.45 -10.75 -8.34
N ASN A 263 -6.97 -11.95 -7.99
CA ASN A 263 -5.68 -12.15 -7.37
C ASN A 263 -4.51 -11.83 -8.32
N ILE A 264 -4.76 -11.36 -9.54
CA ILE A 264 -3.74 -11.09 -10.54
C ILE A 264 -3.34 -9.61 -10.46
N PRO A 265 -2.04 -9.29 -10.35
CA PRO A 265 -1.58 -7.90 -10.22
C PRO A 265 -1.84 -7.08 -11.48
N PHE A 266 -2.01 -5.77 -11.30
CA PHE A 266 -2.19 -4.79 -12.39
C PHE A 266 -0.94 -3.94 -12.65
N ALA A 267 0.01 -3.94 -11.71
CA ALA A 267 1.28 -3.26 -11.85
C ALA A 267 2.40 -4.05 -11.18
N VAL A 268 3.62 -3.75 -11.59
CA VAL A 268 4.87 -4.17 -10.96
C VAL A 268 5.60 -2.92 -10.51
N LYS A 269 5.83 -2.79 -9.21
CA LYS A 269 6.56 -1.69 -8.58
C LYS A 269 7.98 -2.11 -8.28
N PHE A 270 8.95 -1.26 -8.59
CA PHE A 270 10.36 -1.48 -8.34
C PHE A 270 10.77 -0.76 -7.06
N HIS A 271 10.95 -1.52 -5.99
CA HIS A 271 11.37 -1.01 -4.70
C HIS A 271 12.90 -0.91 -4.62
N ASP A 272 13.38 0.26 -4.21
CA ASP A 272 14.80 0.53 -4.05
C ASP A 272 15.21 0.29 -2.59
N LYS A 273 15.97 -0.78 -2.36
CA LYS A 273 16.46 -1.18 -1.02
C LYS A 273 17.66 -0.38 -0.53
N HIS A 274 18.12 0.62 -1.27
CA HIS A 274 19.18 1.47 -0.75
C HIS A 274 18.76 2.01 0.64
N PRO A 275 19.64 1.89 1.65
CA PRO A 275 19.28 2.20 3.03
C PRO A 275 18.70 3.60 3.07
N GLN A 276 17.43 3.69 3.41
CA GLN A 276 16.81 4.98 3.61
C GLN A 276 17.50 5.66 4.77
N ASN A 277 17.67 6.97 4.67
CA ASN A 277 18.18 7.74 5.78
C ASN A 277 17.21 7.58 6.94
N GLU A 278 17.70 7.16 8.11
CA GLU A 278 16.89 6.95 9.32
C GLU A 278 16.07 8.19 9.70
N SER A 279 16.56 9.38 9.36
CA SER A 279 15.79 10.62 9.53
C SER A 279 14.45 10.60 8.78
N ASN A 280 14.31 9.85 7.68
CA ASN A 280 13.04 9.67 6.97
C ASN A 280 12.04 8.83 7.75
N LEU A 281 12.48 7.96 8.67
CA LEU A 281 11.59 7.23 9.58
C LEU A 281 11.06 8.14 10.69
N ILE A 282 11.92 9.01 11.23
CA ILE A 282 11.59 9.90 12.33
C ILE A 282 10.81 11.11 11.82
N LEU A 283 11.31 11.85 10.84
CA LEU A 283 10.63 13.02 10.27
C LEU A 283 10.55 12.85 8.76
N PRO A 284 9.60 12.04 8.26
CA PRO A 284 9.41 11.84 6.82
C PRO A 284 9.16 13.17 6.10
N LEU A 285 8.46 14.08 6.77
CA LEU A 285 8.25 15.46 6.36
C LEU A 285 9.09 16.44 7.19
N PRO A 286 9.83 17.37 6.55
CA PRO A 286 10.45 18.47 7.27
C PRO A 286 9.42 19.26 8.09
N ILE A 287 9.80 19.68 9.30
CA ILE A 287 8.94 20.50 10.18
C ILE A 287 8.57 21.83 9.50
N GLU A 288 9.48 22.40 8.70
CA GLU A 288 9.24 23.64 7.97
C GLU A 288 8.32 23.49 6.73
N TYR A 289 7.81 22.29 6.45
CA TYR A 289 6.92 22.06 5.32
C TYR A 289 5.58 22.79 5.51
N LYS A 290 5.33 23.83 4.71
CA LYS A 290 4.18 24.76 4.83
C LYS A 290 2.97 24.43 3.96
N LYS A 291 3.11 23.48 3.04
CA LYS A 291 2.02 23.09 2.14
C LYS A 291 1.06 22.14 2.87
N PRO A 292 -0.20 22.02 2.40
CA PRO A 292 -1.09 20.99 2.89
C PRO A 292 -0.44 19.61 2.79
N ILE A 293 -0.49 18.83 3.87
CA ILE A 293 0.06 17.48 3.89
C ILE A 293 -0.64 16.60 2.85
N PHE A 294 -1.98 16.72 2.72
CA PHE A 294 -2.82 15.90 1.87
C PHE A 294 -3.35 16.62 0.63
N ARG A 295 -3.50 15.87 -0.48
CA ARG A 295 -3.96 16.38 -1.79
C ARG A 295 -5.41 16.83 -1.83
N GLY A 296 -6.32 16.08 -1.21
CA GLY A 296 -7.77 16.30 -1.34
C GLY A 296 -8.31 17.44 -0.47
N LEU A 297 -7.53 17.86 0.53
CA LEU A 297 -7.92 18.94 1.44
C LEU A 297 -7.50 20.28 0.83
N LYS A 298 -8.33 20.80 -0.07
CA LYS A 298 -8.12 22.10 -0.72
C LYS A 298 -8.02 23.23 0.31
N HIS A 299 -6.80 23.71 0.57
CA HIS A 299 -6.39 25.02 1.15
C HIS A 299 -7.19 25.66 2.29
N GLN A 300 -8.20 25.02 2.85
CA GLN A 300 -8.84 25.50 4.05
C GLN A 300 -7.91 25.15 5.20
N PRO A 301 -7.37 26.14 5.95
CA PRO A 301 -6.76 25.83 7.24
C PRO A 301 -7.83 25.10 8.01
N LEU A 302 -7.62 23.81 8.24
CA LEU A 302 -8.54 23.01 9.00
C LEU A 302 -8.43 23.51 10.43
N VAL A 303 -9.29 24.47 10.77
CA VAL A 303 -9.57 24.78 12.15
C VAL A 303 -10.35 23.57 12.64
N VAL A 304 -9.64 22.57 13.15
CA VAL A 304 -10.23 21.51 13.96
C VAL A 304 -10.80 22.21 15.19
N LYS A 305 -12.06 22.64 15.10
CA LYS A 305 -12.77 23.32 16.20
C LYS A 305 -13.25 22.34 17.26
N ASP A 306 -13.22 21.06 16.93
CA ASP A 306 -13.70 19.99 17.79
C ASP A 306 -12.67 19.69 18.87
N THR A 307 -13.17 19.40 20.07
CA THR A 307 -12.34 18.95 21.18
C THR A 307 -11.71 17.59 20.86
N ILE A 308 -10.44 17.45 21.24
CA ILE A 308 -9.68 16.20 21.09
C ILE A 308 -9.42 15.64 22.49
N PHE A 309 -10.02 14.50 22.78
CA PHE A 309 -9.84 13.81 24.06
C PHE A 309 -8.75 12.76 23.95
N ILE A 310 -7.65 12.94 24.68
CA ILE A 310 -6.58 11.95 24.80
C ILE A 310 -6.93 10.97 25.90
N LEU A 311 -7.07 9.70 25.56
CA LEU A 311 -7.41 8.64 26.50
C LEU A 311 -6.13 7.89 26.89
N LEU A 312 -5.75 7.98 28.15
CA LEU A 312 -4.56 7.34 28.72
C LEU A 312 -5.00 6.21 29.68
N PRO A 313 -5.21 4.98 29.17
CA PRO A 313 -5.40 3.84 30.06
C PRO A 313 -4.10 3.53 30.79
N LEU A 314 -4.21 2.98 32.01
CA LEU A 314 -3.05 2.56 32.81
C LEU A 314 -2.00 3.68 33.02
N CYS A 315 -2.45 4.93 33.16
CA CYS A 315 -1.57 6.07 33.35
C CYS A 315 -0.81 6.03 34.70
N GLY A 316 0.47 6.35 34.66
CA GLY A 316 1.38 6.52 35.78
C GLY A 316 2.40 5.39 35.98
N HIS A 317 2.44 4.36 35.13
CA HIS A 317 3.41 3.28 35.26
C HIS A 317 4.85 3.75 35.01
N ASN A 318 5.03 4.71 34.11
CA ASN A 318 6.31 5.29 33.75
C ASN A 318 6.20 6.83 33.75
N LEU A 319 6.34 7.45 34.94
CA LEU A 319 6.21 8.90 35.12
C LEU A 319 7.16 9.76 34.25
N PRO A 320 8.43 9.36 34.01
CA PRO A 320 9.27 10.04 33.03
C PRO A 320 8.69 10.00 31.62
N ALA A 321 8.27 8.83 31.14
CA ALA A 321 7.69 8.69 29.81
C ALA A 321 6.38 9.48 29.66
N LEU A 322 5.51 9.43 30.68
CA LEU A 322 4.30 10.26 30.73
C LEU A 322 4.64 11.75 30.60
N SER A 323 5.72 12.22 31.24
CA SER A 323 6.13 13.62 31.15
C SER A 323 6.57 13.97 29.72
N ALA A 324 7.35 13.10 29.08
CA ALA A 324 7.78 13.27 27.69
C ALA A 324 6.59 13.26 26.72
N PHE A 325 5.61 12.37 26.94
CA PHE A 325 4.38 12.33 26.16
C PHE A 325 3.58 13.64 26.31
N LEU A 326 3.31 14.08 27.54
CA LEU A 326 2.59 15.32 27.82
C LEU A 326 3.30 16.54 27.26
N GLU A 327 4.62 16.61 27.37
CA GLU A 327 5.42 17.66 26.73
C GLU A 327 5.22 17.62 25.21
N SER A 328 5.40 16.45 24.57
CA SER A 328 5.24 16.30 23.12
C SER A 328 3.83 16.66 22.61
N LEU A 329 2.80 16.49 23.43
CA LEU A 329 1.44 16.96 23.13
C LEU A 329 1.31 18.49 23.16
N GLN A 330 2.02 19.19 24.07
CA GLN A 330 2.02 20.66 24.08
C GLN A 330 2.65 21.26 22.82
N TRP A 331 3.57 20.52 22.19
CA TRP A 331 4.21 20.94 20.93
C TRP A 331 3.33 20.75 19.70
N GLN A 332 2.14 20.14 19.84
CA GLN A 332 1.24 19.93 18.71
C GLN A 332 0.58 21.23 18.25
N THR A 333 0.38 21.39 16.95
CA THR A 333 -0.20 22.60 16.31
C THR A 333 -1.60 22.97 16.81
N ILE A 334 -2.30 22.01 17.42
CA ILE A 334 -3.67 22.15 17.94
C ILE A 334 -3.76 21.79 19.43
N ALA A 335 -2.66 21.96 20.18
CA ALA A 335 -2.58 21.63 21.60
C ALA A 335 -3.65 22.34 22.45
N GLU A 336 -4.14 23.50 22.02
CA GLU A 336 -5.20 24.24 22.68
C GLU A 336 -6.55 23.51 22.68
N ASN A 337 -6.78 22.58 21.77
CA ASN A 337 -8.04 21.81 21.68
C ASN A 337 -7.96 20.45 22.40
N ILE A 338 -6.82 20.17 23.04
CA ILE A 338 -6.54 18.89 23.70
C ILE A 338 -7.09 18.88 25.13
N HIS A 339 -7.83 17.82 25.47
CA HIS A 339 -8.28 17.47 26.80
C HIS A 339 -7.82 16.05 27.15
N ILE A 340 -7.35 15.82 28.37
CA ILE A 340 -6.79 14.52 28.76
C ILE A 340 -7.72 13.80 29.72
N VAL A 341 -8.03 12.54 29.43
CA VAL A 341 -8.72 11.62 30.34
C VAL A 341 -7.77 10.49 30.69
N ALA A 342 -7.27 10.50 31.92
CA ALA A 342 -6.30 9.53 32.42
C ALA A 342 -6.96 8.57 33.41
N ILE A 343 -6.73 7.27 33.22
CA ILE A 343 -7.15 6.25 34.17
C ILE A 343 -5.92 5.69 34.86
N THR A 344 -5.88 5.71 36.19
CA THR A 344 -4.70 5.31 36.97
C THR A 344 -5.03 4.34 38.10
N LYS A 345 -4.06 3.46 38.42
CA LYS A 345 -4.06 2.62 39.63
C LYS A 345 -3.28 3.25 40.80
N LEU A 346 -2.42 4.22 40.51
CA LEU A 346 -1.53 4.86 41.48
C LEU A 346 -2.26 5.99 42.21
N PRO A 347 -1.72 6.48 43.34
CA PRO A 347 -2.23 7.69 43.97
C PRO A 347 -2.34 8.82 42.94
N SER A 348 -3.53 9.39 42.81
CA SER A 348 -3.86 10.35 41.76
C SER A 348 -3.05 11.64 41.84
N GLU A 349 -2.45 11.97 42.99
CA GLU A 349 -1.77 13.26 43.21
C GLU A 349 -0.62 13.53 42.24
N GLN A 350 0.33 12.61 42.07
CA GLN A 350 1.51 12.84 41.20
C GLN A 350 1.13 12.96 39.72
N ILE A 351 0.13 12.19 39.30
CA ILE A 351 -0.38 12.20 37.93
C ILE A 351 -1.17 13.48 37.69
N THR A 352 -2.02 13.86 38.66
CA THR A 352 -2.78 15.11 38.62
C THR A 352 -1.84 16.32 38.57
N GLU A 353 -0.78 16.33 39.37
CA GLU A 353 0.22 17.41 39.36
C GLU A 353 0.86 17.57 37.96
N LYS A 354 1.25 16.46 37.32
CA LYS A 354 1.78 16.50 35.96
C LYS A 354 0.73 16.97 34.95
N LEU A 355 -0.47 16.42 35.00
CA LEU A 355 -1.54 16.80 34.08
C LEU A 355 -1.93 18.28 34.23
N GLU A 356 -2.04 18.80 35.45
CA GLU A 356 -2.30 20.22 35.70
C GLU A 356 -1.13 21.12 35.26
N ARG A 357 0.11 20.65 35.40
CA ARG A 357 1.29 21.38 34.92
C ARG A 357 1.27 21.55 33.39
N PHE A 358 0.93 20.50 32.64
CA PHE A 358 0.99 20.53 31.17
C PHE A 358 -0.35 20.98 30.53
N PHE A 359 -1.48 20.64 31.13
CA PHE A 359 -2.83 20.90 30.60
C PHE A 359 -3.76 21.41 31.72
N PRO A 360 -3.51 22.62 32.24
CA PRO A 360 -4.23 23.17 33.40
C PRO A 360 -5.73 23.28 33.12
N GLY A 361 -6.55 22.68 33.98
CA GLY A 361 -8.01 22.66 33.85
C GLY A 361 -8.56 21.92 32.62
N LYS A 362 -7.71 21.21 31.86
CA LYS A 362 -8.09 20.41 30.67
C LYS A 362 -7.80 18.92 30.86
N ASN A 363 -7.92 18.43 32.08
CA ASN A 363 -7.69 17.04 32.39
C ASN A 363 -8.78 16.46 33.31
N THR A 364 -8.91 15.14 33.29
CA THR A 364 -9.81 14.36 34.14
C THR A 364 -9.08 13.08 34.53
N VAL A 365 -8.94 12.86 35.83
CA VAL A 365 -8.28 11.67 36.38
C VAL A 365 -9.33 10.75 36.99
N ILE A 366 -9.32 9.49 36.59
CA ILE A 366 -10.24 8.45 37.03
C ILE A 366 -9.44 7.34 37.72
N GLU A 367 -9.86 6.95 38.90
CA GLU A 367 -9.23 5.87 39.67
C GLU A 367 -9.73 4.50 39.22
N ASN A 368 -8.81 3.60 38.85
CA ASN A 368 -9.13 2.23 38.44
C ASN A 368 -9.30 1.29 39.65
N LYS A 369 -10.41 1.45 40.38
CA LYS A 369 -10.70 0.66 41.60
C LYS A 369 -10.96 -0.83 41.35
N ASN A 370 -11.44 -1.17 40.16
CA ASN A 370 -11.95 -2.51 39.86
C ASN A 370 -10.95 -3.39 39.09
N ASN A 371 -9.68 -2.98 38.98
CA ASN A 371 -8.68 -3.66 38.16
C ASN A 371 -9.16 -3.92 36.72
N LEU A 372 -9.86 -2.93 36.15
CA LEU A 372 -10.38 -3.01 34.79
C LEU A 372 -9.24 -3.32 33.80
N SER A 373 -9.53 -4.13 32.79
CA SER A 373 -8.62 -4.39 31.68
C SER A 373 -8.36 -3.12 30.87
N ARG A 374 -7.34 -3.12 29.99
CA ARG A 374 -7.05 -1.96 29.14
C ARG A 374 -8.24 -1.53 28.28
N SER A 375 -8.94 -2.49 27.66
CA SER A 375 -10.14 -2.21 26.86
C SER A 375 -11.30 -1.66 27.69
N GLU A 376 -11.52 -2.21 28.89
CA GLU A 376 -12.51 -1.70 29.83
C GLU A 376 -12.20 -0.28 30.29
N GLN A 377 -10.94 0.03 30.54
CA GLN A 377 -10.49 1.39 30.86
C GLN A 377 -10.75 2.35 29.71
N ILE A 378 -10.36 2.00 28.47
CA ILE A 378 -10.61 2.86 27.31
C ILE A 378 -12.12 3.12 27.16
N ASN A 379 -12.94 2.07 27.25
CA ASN A 379 -14.41 2.19 27.21
C ASN A 379 -14.99 3.01 28.37
N LEU A 380 -14.38 2.98 29.55
CA LEU A 380 -14.78 3.83 30.67
C LEU A 380 -14.39 5.29 30.41
N ALA A 381 -13.19 5.56 29.91
CA ALA A 381 -12.70 6.91 29.63
C ALA A 381 -13.60 7.65 28.64
N THR A 382 -14.13 6.95 27.62
CA THR A 382 -15.04 7.56 26.64
C THR A 382 -16.40 7.97 27.20
N GLN A 383 -16.78 7.53 28.40
CA GLN A 383 -18.00 7.98 29.07
C GLN A 383 -17.86 9.40 29.64
N TYR A 384 -16.61 9.88 29.80
CA TYR A 384 -16.28 11.22 30.30
C TYR A 384 -15.95 12.20 29.17
N THR A 385 -16.14 11.79 27.91
CA THR A 385 -15.88 12.63 26.75
C THR A 385 -17.18 13.06 26.07
N GLN A 386 -17.11 14.19 25.37
CA GLN A 386 -18.21 14.71 24.57
C GLN A 386 -18.01 14.35 23.09
N ASN A 387 -18.86 14.90 22.21
CA ASN A 387 -18.65 14.81 20.78
C ASN A 387 -17.28 15.42 20.40
N GLY A 388 -16.65 14.86 19.37
CA GLY A 388 -15.33 15.27 18.90
C GLY A 388 -14.48 14.07 18.53
N TYR A 389 -13.18 14.17 18.78
CA TYR A 389 -12.21 13.12 18.48
C TYR A 389 -11.66 12.47 19.77
N LEU A 390 -11.37 11.18 19.68
CA LEU A 390 -10.70 10.40 20.71
C LEU A 390 -9.34 9.96 20.18
N LEU A 391 -8.26 10.37 20.84
CA LEU A 391 -6.93 9.81 20.62
C LEU A 391 -6.62 8.83 21.74
N ILE A 392 -6.66 7.54 21.42
CA ILE A 392 -6.21 6.50 22.33
C ILE A 392 -4.70 6.45 22.24
N ALA A 393 -4.00 6.62 23.37
CA ALA A 393 -2.55 6.67 23.41
C ALA A 393 -1.98 5.92 24.63
N HIS A 394 -0.82 5.31 24.46
CA HIS A 394 0.01 4.85 25.57
C HIS A 394 0.85 6.02 26.11
N GLU A 395 1.15 6.04 27.40
CA GLU A 395 1.95 7.11 28.01
C GLU A 395 3.42 7.12 27.59
N GLU A 396 3.87 6.06 26.91
CA GLU A 396 5.24 5.92 26.38
C GLU A 396 5.36 6.32 24.91
N ILE A 397 4.34 7.00 24.38
CA ILE A 397 4.39 7.61 23.06
C ILE A 397 5.15 8.93 23.10
N VAL A 398 5.90 9.24 22.05
CA VAL A 398 6.53 10.55 21.85
C VAL A 398 6.21 11.06 20.46
N LEU A 399 5.58 12.23 20.40
CA LEU A 399 5.23 12.90 19.15
C LEU A 399 6.35 13.87 18.76
N HIS A 400 7.21 13.46 17.84
CA HIS A 400 8.33 14.29 17.37
C HIS A 400 7.91 15.26 16.23
N ASP A 401 6.81 14.99 15.53
CA ASP A 401 6.23 15.92 14.55
C ASP A 401 5.10 16.74 15.20
N PRO A 402 5.15 18.09 15.16
CA PRO A 402 4.12 18.94 15.75
C PRO A 402 2.77 18.84 15.04
N ARG A 403 2.70 18.22 13.86
CA ARG A 403 1.47 18.10 13.06
C ARG A 403 0.78 16.75 13.27
N THR A 404 1.31 15.87 14.12
CA THR A 404 0.81 14.48 14.24
C THR A 404 -0.66 14.41 14.60
N VAL A 405 -1.08 15.09 15.67
CA VAL A 405 -2.47 15.03 16.14
C VAL A 405 -3.42 15.64 15.10
N GLU A 406 -3.06 16.78 14.51
CA GLU A 406 -3.83 17.43 13.45
C GLU A 406 -4.00 16.49 12.25
N THR A 407 -2.91 15.92 11.75
CA THR A 407 -2.90 14.99 10.61
C THR A 407 -3.81 13.79 10.86
N LEU A 408 -3.79 13.21 12.07
CA LEU A 408 -4.67 12.10 12.42
C LEU A 408 -6.14 12.52 12.52
N CYS A 409 -6.44 13.73 13.01
CA CYS A 409 -7.79 14.30 12.95
C CYS A 409 -8.27 14.46 11.50
N LEU A 410 -7.42 14.92 10.59
CA LEU A 410 -7.77 15.06 9.17
C LEU A 410 -8.17 13.74 8.54
N ILE A 411 -7.40 12.69 8.80
CA ILE A 411 -7.73 11.34 8.32
C ILE A 411 -8.99 10.84 9.01
N ALA A 412 -9.06 10.86 10.35
CA ALA A 412 -10.23 10.36 11.10
C ALA A 412 -11.52 11.12 10.80
N GLY A 413 -11.43 12.37 10.31
CA GLY A 413 -12.56 13.21 9.96
C GLY A 413 -13.38 12.71 8.76
N GLY A 414 -12.82 11.86 7.89
CA GLY A 414 -13.55 11.35 6.73
C GLY A 414 -14.73 10.45 7.12
N ASP A 415 -15.86 10.60 6.41
CA ASP A 415 -17.15 10.00 6.79
C ASP A 415 -17.16 8.47 6.94
N LYS A 416 -16.25 7.80 6.23
CA LYS A 416 -16.13 6.33 6.22
C LYS A 416 -14.94 5.83 7.03
N ILE A 417 -14.30 6.65 7.85
CA ILE A 417 -13.06 6.27 8.53
C ILE A 417 -13.36 5.99 10.01
N ALA A 418 -13.21 4.73 10.42
CA ALA A 418 -13.38 4.31 11.80
C ALA A 418 -12.13 4.54 12.65
N SER A 419 -10.92 4.47 12.08
CA SER A 419 -9.74 4.94 12.79
C SER A 419 -8.60 5.36 11.87
N ALA A 420 -7.77 6.26 12.41
CA ALA A 420 -6.54 6.73 11.79
C ALA A 420 -5.36 6.53 12.75
N SER A 421 -4.24 6.04 12.26
CA SER A 421 -2.98 5.95 13.02
C SER A 421 -1.79 6.38 12.15
N CYS A 422 -0.60 6.37 12.73
CA CYS A 422 0.65 6.60 12.05
C CYS A 422 1.64 5.47 12.33
N LEU A 423 2.74 5.46 11.58
CA LEU A 423 3.84 4.55 11.82
C LEU A 423 4.38 4.75 13.24
N LEU A 424 4.39 3.70 14.05
CA LEU A 424 5.06 3.69 15.34
C LEU A 424 6.47 3.14 15.16
N ILE A 425 7.46 3.88 15.64
CA ILE A 425 8.88 3.54 15.55
C ILE A 425 9.48 3.41 16.95
N ARG A 426 10.57 2.66 17.06
CA ARG A 426 11.31 2.51 18.32
C ARG A 426 12.79 2.34 18.08
N ASP A 427 13.56 2.53 19.14
CA ASP A 427 14.98 2.23 19.14
C ASP A 427 15.21 0.73 18.96
N ASN A 428 16.20 0.41 18.13
CA ASN A 428 16.63 -0.94 17.87
C ASN A 428 17.67 -1.35 18.92
N GLN A 429 17.21 -2.05 19.95
CA GLN A 429 18.07 -2.56 21.02
C GLN A 429 19.07 -3.64 20.54
N GLU A 430 18.85 -4.21 19.36
CA GLU A 430 19.75 -5.20 18.76
C GLU A 430 20.94 -4.50 18.11
N LYS A 431 22.05 -4.40 18.84
CA LYS A 431 23.34 -3.80 18.38
C LYS A 431 23.91 -4.39 17.09
N THR A 432 23.37 -5.50 16.58
CA THR A 432 23.86 -6.20 15.39
C THR A 432 23.26 -5.68 14.09
N ASN A 433 22.16 -4.93 14.15
CA ASN A 433 21.51 -4.39 12.97
C ASN A 433 22.01 -2.97 12.68
N SER A 434 22.16 -2.64 11.40
CA SER A 434 22.74 -1.38 10.95
C SER A 434 21.84 -0.16 11.17
N SER A 435 20.55 -0.35 11.48
CA SER A 435 19.62 0.76 11.76
C SER A 435 19.31 0.83 13.27
N PRO A 436 19.52 1.98 13.93
CA PRO A 436 19.18 2.25 15.32
C PRO A 436 17.68 2.46 15.52
N VAL A 437 16.89 2.61 14.45
CA VAL A 437 15.43 2.76 14.52
C VAL A 437 14.75 1.67 13.70
N LYS A 438 13.67 1.10 14.24
CA LYS A 438 12.84 0.12 13.54
C LYS A 438 11.35 0.40 13.70
N VAL A 439 10.56 -0.06 12.75
CA VAL A 439 9.10 -0.03 12.85
C VAL A 439 8.65 -0.94 13.99
N TYR A 440 7.87 -0.37 14.90
CA TYR A 440 7.19 -1.08 15.96
C TYR A 440 5.80 -1.55 15.52
N SER A 441 5.01 -0.68 14.88
CA SER A 441 3.71 -1.01 14.30
C SER A 441 3.41 -0.10 13.12
N GLY A 442 2.98 -0.69 12.01
CA GLY A 442 2.45 0.03 10.84
C GLY A 442 0.97 -0.25 10.61
N GLY A 443 0.28 -0.88 11.56
CA GLY A 443 -1.08 -1.42 11.41
C GLY A 443 -1.11 -2.92 11.16
N ILE A 444 -2.31 -3.50 11.31
CA ILE A 444 -2.56 -4.93 11.22
C ILE A 444 -3.15 -5.26 9.83
N PHE A 445 -2.61 -6.27 9.15
CA PHE A 445 -3.00 -6.66 7.80
C PHE A 445 -3.42 -8.13 7.74
N PRO A 446 -4.43 -8.50 6.94
CA PRO A 446 -4.63 -9.88 6.54
C PRO A 446 -3.44 -10.36 5.71
N SER A 447 -2.96 -11.55 6.03
CA SER A 447 -1.97 -12.29 5.28
C SER A 447 -2.36 -13.77 5.22
N HIS A 448 -1.64 -14.57 4.44
CA HIS A 448 -1.89 -16.02 4.38
C HIS A 448 -0.68 -16.75 4.93
N SER A 449 -0.92 -17.71 5.81
CA SER A 449 0.10 -18.66 6.24
C SER A 449 0.54 -19.55 5.08
N PRO A 450 1.66 -20.28 5.21
CA PRO A 450 2.06 -21.30 4.24
C PRO A 450 1.01 -22.41 4.01
N SER A 451 0.08 -22.60 4.95
CA SER A 451 -1.06 -23.52 4.83
C SER A 451 -2.29 -22.89 4.15
N SER A 452 -2.15 -21.69 3.58
CA SER A 452 -3.21 -20.89 2.98
C SER A 452 -4.33 -20.50 3.96
N GLN A 453 -4.05 -20.50 5.27
CA GLN A 453 -4.99 -19.99 6.27
C GLN A 453 -4.84 -18.48 6.37
N LEU A 454 -5.98 -17.78 6.44
CA LEU A 454 -5.99 -16.35 6.72
C LEU A 454 -5.46 -16.11 8.13
N ILE A 455 -4.40 -15.32 8.25
CA ILE A 455 -3.85 -14.83 9.51
C ILE A 455 -3.81 -13.31 9.46
N PHE A 456 -3.57 -12.67 10.60
CA PHE A 456 -3.37 -11.24 10.68
C PHE A 456 -1.99 -10.95 11.27
N SER A 457 -1.25 -10.05 10.63
CA SER A 457 0.11 -9.73 11.03
C SER A 457 0.41 -8.25 10.83
N GLU A 458 1.40 -7.75 11.58
CA GLU A 458 2.00 -6.45 11.32
C GLU A 458 3.22 -6.62 10.40
N PHE A 459 3.49 -5.63 9.57
CA PHE A 459 4.63 -5.61 8.65
C PHE A 459 5.45 -4.35 8.85
N ASP A 460 6.72 -4.39 8.44
CA ASP A 460 7.52 -3.18 8.29
C ASP A 460 6.98 -2.35 7.11
N CYS A 461 6.07 -1.43 7.42
CA CYS A 461 5.38 -0.63 6.44
C CYS A 461 6.25 0.51 5.90
N HIS A 462 7.44 0.75 6.44
CA HIS A 462 8.33 1.77 5.91
C HIS A 462 8.85 1.39 4.53
N ASP A 463 9.25 0.12 4.36
CA ASP A 463 9.70 -0.40 3.07
C ASP A 463 8.53 -0.62 2.11
N ILE A 464 7.39 -1.08 2.63
CA ILE A 464 6.23 -1.46 1.82
C ILE A 464 5.39 -0.26 1.41
N PHE A 465 5.26 0.77 2.24
CA PHE A 465 4.42 1.95 2.02
C PHE A 465 5.14 3.22 2.49
N PRO A 466 6.30 3.60 1.93
CA PRO A 466 6.99 4.83 2.29
C PRO A 466 6.11 6.05 1.99
N PHE A 467 6.05 6.97 2.96
CA PHE A 467 5.44 8.28 2.81
C PHE A 467 4.01 8.28 2.25
N THR A 468 3.18 7.38 2.78
CA THR A 468 1.87 7.04 2.20
C THR A 468 0.85 6.80 3.30
N THR A 469 -0.39 7.20 3.05
CA THR A 469 -1.54 6.72 3.82
C THR A 469 -2.08 5.47 3.15
N TYR A 470 -2.32 4.41 3.90
CA TYR A 470 -2.72 3.11 3.39
C TYR A 470 -3.80 2.44 4.26
N PRO A 471 -4.68 1.60 3.66
CA PRO A 471 -5.71 0.88 4.41
C PRO A 471 -5.10 -0.23 5.26
N VAL A 472 -5.65 -0.45 6.44
CA VAL A 472 -5.30 -1.55 7.35
C VAL A 472 -6.57 -2.26 7.82
N ALA A 473 -6.44 -3.48 8.35
CA ALA A 473 -7.58 -4.16 8.98
C ALA A 473 -7.88 -3.59 10.37
N ALA A 474 -6.85 -3.18 11.10
CA ALA A 474 -6.99 -2.51 12.39
C ALA A 474 -5.73 -1.69 12.70
N ASN A 475 -5.92 -0.66 13.53
CA ASN A 475 -4.85 0.12 14.13
C ASN A 475 -4.58 -0.38 15.55
N SER A 476 -3.34 -0.22 16.03
CA SER A 476 -2.95 -0.61 17.37
C SER A 476 -3.56 0.31 18.43
N SER A 477 -4.15 -0.25 19.50
CA SER A 477 -4.61 0.48 20.70
C SER A 477 -3.49 1.17 21.49
N ILE A 478 -2.25 1.07 21.04
CA ILE A 478 -1.13 1.88 21.53
C ILE A 478 -1.26 3.32 21.06
N PHE A 479 -1.71 3.57 19.83
CA PHE A 479 -1.86 4.92 19.31
C PHE A 479 -2.79 4.97 18.10
N PHE A 480 -4.02 5.47 18.27
CA PHE A 480 -4.89 5.78 17.14
C PHE A 480 -5.98 6.79 17.47
N MET A 481 -6.42 7.52 16.44
CA MET A 481 -7.48 8.51 16.47
C MET A 481 -8.79 7.92 15.93
N VAL A 482 -9.92 8.27 16.54
CA VAL A 482 -11.28 7.91 16.11
C VAL A 482 -12.26 9.03 16.44
N ARG A 483 -13.29 9.22 15.62
CA ARG A 483 -14.41 10.11 15.96
C ARG A 483 -15.31 9.49 17.02
N LYS A 484 -15.73 10.27 18.02
CA LYS A 484 -16.59 9.79 19.12
C LYS A 484 -17.89 9.16 18.63
N ASP A 485 -18.55 9.78 17.66
CA ASP A 485 -19.83 9.30 17.13
C ASP A 485 -19.70 7.94 16.43
N ILE A 486 -18.58 7.70 15.75
CA ILE A 486 -18.27 6.40 15.15
C ILE A 486 -17.92 5.40 16.26
N TRP A 487 -17.10 5.77 17.24
CA TRP A 487 -16.78 4.90 18.39
C TRP A 487 -18.04 4.37 19.08
N ASP A 488 -18.98 5.27 19.39
CA ASP A 488 -20.24 4.95 20.06
C ASP A 488 -21.15 4.06 19.18
N ARG A 489 -21.22 4.37 17.88
CA ARG A 489 -21.99 3.56 16.92
C ARG A 489 -21.45 2.14 16.80
N ILE A 490 -20.13 1.96 16.80
CA ILE A 490 -19.50 0.65 16.74
C ILE A 490 -19.61 -0.09 18.08
N GLY A 491 -19.71 0.65 19.20
CA GLY A 491 -19.81 0.11 20.55
C GLY A 491 -18.47 -0.09 21.26
N GLY A 492 -17.43 0.65 20.85
CA GLY A 492 -16.09 0.58 21.44
C GLY A 492 -15.44 -0.80 21.39
N PHE A 493 -14.55 -1.08 22.34
CA PHE A 493 -13.85 -2.37 22.43
C PHE A 493 -14.69 -3.47 23.07
N ASN A 494 -14.49 -4.71 22.62
CA ASN A 494 -15.11 -5.87 23.23
C ASN A 494 -14.29 -6.36 24.43
N ASN A 495 -14.85 -6.25 25.64
CA ASN A 495 -14.17 -6.64 26.88
C ASN A 495 -13.95 -8.15 27.03
N LYS A 496 -14.54 -8.99 26.16
CA LYS A 496 -14.37 -10.45 26.19
C LYS A 496 -13.15 -10.96 25.42
N ALA A 497 -12.47 -10.09 24.68
CA ALA A 497 -11.28 -10.47 23.92
C ALA A 497 -10.10 -10.78 24.87
N ILE A 498 -9.26 -11.73 24.46
CA ILE A 498 -8.25 -12.36 25.34
C ILE A 498 -6.93 -11.60 25.30
N SER A 499 -6.63 -10.91 24.20
CA SER A 499 -5.38 -10.15 23.98
C SER A 499 -5.63 -8.75 23.39
N ASP A 500 -4.65 -7.85 23.54
CA ASP A 500 -4.70 -6.51 22.92
C ASP A 500 -4.79 -6.59 21.38
N PHE A 501 -4.13 -7.58 20.77
CA PHE A 501 -4.24 -7.84 19.33
C PHE A 501 -5.66 -8.22 18.93
N ASP A 502 -6.29 -9.12 19.70
CA ASP A 502 -7.68 -9.54 19.45
C ASP A 502 -8.66 -8.38 19.61
N ILE A 503 -8.43 -7.50 20.60
CA ILE A 503 -9.25 -6.31 20.84
C ILE A 503 -9.22 -5.35 19.63
N ASN A 504 -8.02 -5.09 19.10
CA ASN A 504 -7.82 -4.21 17.94
C ASN A 504 -8.52 -4.78 16.70
N LEU A 505 -8.32 -6.09 16.46
CA LEU A 505 -8.88 -6.77 15.30
C LEU A 505 -10.40 -6.91 15.38
N ASP A 506 -10.97 -7.21 16.56
CA ASP A 506 -12.42 -7.24 16.78
C ASP A 506 -13.08 -5.90 16.45
N TYR A 507 -12.52 -4.79 16.94
CA TYR A 507 -13.00 -3.44 16.60
C TYR A 507 -12.92 -3.16 15.09
N GLY A 508 -11.78 -3.52 14.48
CA GLY A 508 -11.56 -3.36 13.05
C GLY A 508 -12.58 -4.11 12.21
N ILE A 509 -12.78 -5.40 12.49
CA ILE A 509 -13.73 -6.24 11.75
C ILE A 509 -15.17 -5.74 11.92
N ARG A 510 -15.61 -5.44 13.14
CA ARG A 510 -16.99 -4.96 13.39
C ARG A 510 -17.28 -3.65 12.67
N SER A 511 -16.33 -2.73 12.65
CA SER A 511 -16.51 -1.44 11.95
C SER A 511 -16.49 -1.60 10.42
N MET A 512 -15.64 -2.47 9.86
CA MET A 512 -15.69 -2.81 8.43
C MET A 512 -16.97 -3.52 7.99
N MET A 513 -17.56 -4.34 8.86
CA MET A 513 -18.89 -4.94 8.65
C MET A 513 -19.98 -3.86 8.54
N GLN A 514 -19.80 -2.73 9.21
CA GLN A 514 -20.67 -1.55 9.11
C GLN A 514 -20.30 -0.60 7.96
N GLY A 515 -19.28 -0.92 7.17
CA GLY A 515 -18.90 -0.13 5.99
C GLY A 515 -17.81 0.93 6.23
N TYR A 516 -17.19 0.95 7.40
CA TYR A 516 -16.06 1.83 7.71
C TYR A 516 -14.72 1.24 7.24
N LEU A 517 -13.68 2.09 7.24
CA LEU A 517 -12.30 1.84 6.85
C LEU A 517 -11.35 2.24 7.97
N HIS A 518 -10.15 1.66 7.98
CA HIS A 518 -9.06 2.06 8.86
C HIS A 518 -7.87 2.48 8.02
N PHE A 519 -7.25 3.60 8.39
CA PHE A 519 -6.04 4.08 7.75
C PHE A 519 -4.89 4.15 8.74
N CYS A 520 -3.71 3.84 8.23
CA CYS A 520 -2.44 4.16 8.85
C CYS A 520 -1.64 5.01 7.87
N THR A 521 -0.78 5.89 8.35
CA THR A 521 0.06 6.74 7.52
C THR A 521 1.53 6.69 7.92
N SER A 522 2.41 6.65 6.94
CA SER A 522 3.87 6.80 7.12
C SER A 522 4.37 8.19 6.72
N ILE A 523 3.45 9.13 6.48
CA ILE A 523 3.78 10.54 6.19
C ILE A 523 4.26 11.27 7.47
N ILE A 524 3.80 10.79 8.62
CA ILE A 524 4.23 11.15 9.97
C ILE A 524 4.51 9.85 10.73
N SER A 525 5.28 9.93 11.81
CA SER A 525 5.48 8.81 12.73
C SER A 525 5.39 9.26 14.19
N ALA A 526 5.44 8.30 15.10
CA ALA A 526 5.56 8.56 16.54
C ALA A 526 6.52 7.54 17.17
N GLY A 527 7.31 8.01 18.15
CA GLY A 527 8.20 7.14 18.91
C GLY A 527 7.43 6.36 19.97
N TYR A 528 7.82 5.11 20.20
CA TYR A 528 7.35 4.27 21.30
C TYR A 528 8.53 3.86 22.17
N LEU A 529 8.52 4.29 23.44
CA LEU A 529 9.61 4.08 24.39
C LEU A 529 9.49 2.78 25.19
N GLY A 530 8.39 2.04 25.03
CA GLY A 530 8.12 0.87 25.86
C GLY A 530 9.09 -0.27 25.64
N ASP A 531 9.57 -0.84 26.77
CA ASP A 531 10.51 -1.96 26.82
C ASP A 531 9.87 -3.32 26.55
N GLU A 532 8.55 -3.38 26.38
CA GLU A 532 7.87 -4.63 26.01
C GLU A 532 8.37 -5.10 24.63
N ILE A 533 9.44 -5.88 24.68
CA ILE A 533 9.66 -7.00 23.79
C ILE A 533 8.40 -7.85 23.97
N LEU A 534 7.39 -7.59 23.14
CA LEU A 534 6.34 -8.56 22.91
C LEU A 534 7.02 -9.77 22.28
N THR A 535 7.59 -10.63 23.13
CA THR A 535 7.93 -12.02 22.85
C THR A 535 6.68 -12.77 22.37
N GLU A 536 5.49 -12.18 22.52
CA GLU A 536 4.22 -12.59 21.92
C GLU A 536 4.07 -12.22 20.43
N LYS A 537 4.71 -11.16 19.89
CA LYS A 537 4.59 -10.81 18.45
C LYS A 537 5.15 -11.89 17.52
N LEU A 538 6.12 -12.69 17.97
CA LEU A 538 6.74 -13.75 17.17
C LEU A 538 5.98 -15.09 17.21
N ASN A 539 5.02 -15.25 18.12
CA ASN A 539 4.23 -16.50 18.27
C ASN A 539 2.72 -16.30 18.10
N MET A 540 2.25 -15.14 17.66
CA MET A 540 0.85 -14.90 17.30
C MET A 540 0.48 -15.55 15.95
N ASN A 541 0.78 -16.83 15.78
CA ASN A 541 -0.10 -17.74 15.03
C ASN A 541 -1.32 -18.04 15.91
N SER A 542 -2.02 -17.01 16.38
CA SER A 542 -3.24 -17.20 17.12
C SER A 542 -4.27 -17.76 16.13
N ASN A 543 -4.35 -19.09 16.06
CA ASN A 543 -5.48 -19.85 15.51
C ASN A 543 -6.73 -19.65 16.39
N SER A 544 -6.97 -18.40 16.79
CA SER A 544 -8.16 -17.96 17.46
C SER A 544 -9.32 -18.33 16.55
N ALA A 545 -10.15 -19.28 17.00
CA ALA A 545 -11.30 -19.77 16.27
C ALA A 545 -12.27 -18.65 15.86
N ILE A 546 -12.15 -17.47 16.49
CA ILE A 546 -12.95 -16.26 16.28
C ILE A 546 -12.87 -15.78 14.82
N TYR A 547 -11.75 -15.99 14.12
CA TYR A 547 -11.54 -15.41 12.78
C TYR A 547 -11.85 -16.37 11.61
N THR A 548 -12.35 -17.58 11.91
CA THR A 548 -12.70 -18.56 10.86
C THR A 548 -13.91 -18.18 10.01
N ILE A 549 -14.64 -17.12 10.38
CA ILE A 549 -15.86 -16.67 9.70
C ILE A 549 -15.80 -15.16 9.37
N ILE A 550 -14.68 -14.67 8.83
CA ILE A 550 -14.67 -13.32 8.24
C ILE A 550 -15.22 -13.43 6.81
N PRO A 551 -16.34 -12.77 6.47
CA PRO A 551 -16.87 -12.81 5.11
C PRO A 551 -15.86 -12.29 4.07
N LYS A 552 -15.76 -12.96 2.91
CA LYS A 552 -14.82 -12.59 1.82
C LYS A 552 -14.96 -11.13 1.36
N ASN A 553 -16.18 -10.59 1.40
CA ASN A 553 -16.45 -9.18 1.07
C ASN A 553 -15.86 -8.19 2.10
N ILE A 554 -15.57 -8.62 3.33
CA ILE A 554 -14.89 -7.80 4.34
C ILE A 554 -13.37 -7.85 4.13
N ILE A 555 -12.82 -9.02 3.83
CA ILE A 555 -11.39 -9.18 3.47
C ILE A 555 -11.05 -8.29 2.28
N ASN A 556 -11.94 -8.23 1.28
CA ASN A 556 -11.79 -7.38 0.09
C ASN A 556 -11.82 -5.86 0.37
N LYS A 557 -12.20 -5.43 1.59
CA LYS A 557 -12.12 -4.03 2.02
C LYS A 557 -10.81 -3.70 2.74
N MET A 558 -9.99 -4.71 3.03
CA MET A 558 -8.70 -4.57 3.72
C MET A 558 -7.56 -4.61 2.71
N THR A 559 -6.47 -3.90 2.99
CA THR A 559 -5.21 -4.14 2.29
C THR A 559 -4.65 -5.46 2.77
N SER A 560 -4.33 -6.39 1.87
CA SER A 560 -3.57 -7.59 2.23
C SER A 560 -2.13 -7.44 1.78
N VAL A 561 -1.22 -7.90 2.63
CA VAL A 561 0.22 -7.94 2.33
C VAL A 561 0.61 -9.41 2.37
N LEU A 562 1.02 -9.92 1.21
CA LEU A 562 1.43 -11.30 1.06
C LEU A 562 2.90 -11.31 0.69
N GLU A 563 3.73 -11.84 1.58
CA GLU A 563 5.13 -12.11 1.25
C GLU A 563 5.16 -13.15 0.13
N ILE A 564 5.81 -12.81 -0.99
CA ILE A 564 5.95 -13.74 -2.09
C ILE A 564 7.05 -14.72 -1.69
N ILE A 565 6.63 -15.93 -1.28
CA ILE A 565 7.56 -16.99 -0.90
C ILE A 565 8.52 -17.20 -2.07
N LYS A 566 9.83 -17.09 -1.75
CA LYS A 566 10.92 -17.29 -2.70
C LYS A 566 10.82 -18.69 -3.30
N GLY A 567 10.40 -18.77 -4.56
CA GLY A 567 10.41 -20.00 -5.36
C GLY A 567 11.80 -20.44 -5.78
#